data_AF-A0A8J3K3H6-F1
#
_entry.id   AF-A0A8J3K3H6-F1
#
_cell.length_a   1.000
_cell.length_b   1.000
_cell.length_c   1.000
_cell.angle_alpha   90.00
_cell.angle_beta   90.00
_cell.angle_gamma   90.00
#
_symmetry.space_group_name_H-M   'P 1'
#
loop_
_entity.id
_entity.type
_entity.pdbx_description
1 polymer ?
#
loop_
_entity_poly.entity_id
_entity_poly.type
_entity_poly.pdbx_seq_one_letter_code
_entity_poly.pdbx_strand_id
1 'polypeptide(L)'
;MFRKAQRRLREVFEHGAHGREREAVEELNSLLEAHPVHPRISGHESGNWHIHVTSRGSAVSAEYLAGAVWGLSVWLCEYGSARFGVCADDRCGNVYLDTSSNNCRRFCSERCATRSHVAAHRARKKAAVTELAAHSKAQLKPAVPQQSTLTPVG
;
A
#
# COMPACT_ATOMS: atom_id res chain seq x y z
N MET A 1 11.65 4.60 21.02
CA MET A 1 11.51 5.86 20.26
C MET A 1 11.33 5.60 18.77
N PHE A 2 12.37 5.22 18.03
CA PHE A 2 12.33 5.10 16.56
C PHE A 2 11.20 4.23 15.99
N ARG A 3 11.02 3.00 16.49
CA ARG A 3 9.91 2.11 16.06
C ARG A 3 8.51 2.70 16.28
N LYS A 4 8.32 3.51 17.33
CA LYS A 4 7.04 4.20 17.59
C LYS A 4 6.80 5.26 16.51
N ALA A 5 7.81 6.06 16.19
CA ALA A 5 7.72 7.07 15.13
C ALA A 5 7.50 6.45 13.75
N GLN A 6 8.14 5.32 13.43
CA GLN A 6 7.89 4.59 12.17
C GLN A 6 6.45 4.12 12.02
N ARG A 7 5.81 3.66 13.12
CA ARG A 7 4.40 3.28 13.09
C ARG A 7 3.49 4.48 12.85
N ARG A 8 3.76 5.59 13.55
CA ARG A 8 3.04 6.86 13.37
C ARG A 8 3.16 7.41 11.95
N LEU A 9 4.36 7.35 11.37
CA LEU A 9 4.57 7.69 9.96
C LEU A 9 3.71 6.83 9.03
N ARG A 10 3.60 5.53 9.30
CA ARG A 10 2.68 4.65 8.54
C ARG A 10 1.22 5.06 8.71
N GLU A 11 0.78 5.43 9.91
CA GLU A 11 -0.58 5.90 10.17
C GLU A 11 -0.94 7.08 9.25
N VAL A 12 -0.01 8.03 9.02
CA VAL A 12 -0.20 9.12 8.04
C VAL A 12 -0.55 8.60 6.65
N PHE A 13 0.14 7.55 6.17
CA PHE A 13 -0.16 6.96 4.86
C PHE A 13 -1.50 6.22 4.85
N GLU A 14 -1.86 5.55 5.93
CA GLU A 14 -3.16 4.88 6.07
C GLU A 14 -4.31 5.88 6.14
N HIS A 15 -4.11 7.05 6.75
CA HIS A 15 -5.09 8.14 6.72
C HIS A 15 -5.30 8.65 5.28
N GLY A 16 -4.21 9.01 4.58
CA GLY A 16 -4.29 9.50 3.20
C GLY A 16 -4.88 8.47 2.23
N ALA A 17 -4.47 7.20 2.32
CA ALA A 17 -4.99 6.12 1.48
C ALA A 17 -6.50 5.85 1.67
N HIS A 18 -7.06 6.29 2.80
CA HIS A 18 -8.49 6.17 3.11
C HIS A 18 -9.26 7.50 2.97
N GLY A 19 -8.66 8.53 2.37
CA GLY A 19 -9.32 9.84 2.17
C GLY A 19 -9.54 10.64 3.46
N ARG A 20 -8.83 10.28 4.54
CA ARG A 20 -8.92 10.92 5.86
C ARG A 20 -7.87 12.01 5.99
N GLU A 21 -7.99 13.04 5.17
CA GLU A 21 -6.97 14.09 5.05
C GLU A 21 -6.75 14.85 6.37
N ARG A 22 -7.83 15.17 7.08
CA ARG A 22 -7.76 15.88 8.36
C ARG A 22 -6.92 15.10 9.37
N GLU A 23 -7.15 13.81 9.49
CA GLU A 23 -6.41 12.94 10.40
C GLU A 23 -4.94 12.79 9.97
N ALA A 24 -4.66 12.77 8.67
CA ALA A 24 -3.27 12.78 8.18
C ALA A 24 -2.54 14.08 8.57
N VAL A 25 -3.22 15.24 8.47
CA VAL A 25 -2.69 16.54 8.89
C VAL A 25 -2.48 16.59 10.40
N GLU A 26 -3.45 16.14 11.19
CA GLU A 26 -3.34 16.09 12.65
C GLU A 26 -2.16 15.23 13.11
N GLU A 27 -1.97 14.06 12.48
CA GLU A 27 -0.88 13.15 12.82
C GLU A 27 0.49 13.72 12.39
N LEU A 28 0.59 14.37 11.23
CA LEU A 28 1.81 15.06 10.81
C LEU A 28 2.16 16.24 11.73
N ASN A 29 1.17 17.05 12.13
CA ASN A 29 1.39 18.14 13.08
C ASN A 29 1.90 17.61 14.43
N SER A 30 1.28 16.55 14.96
CA SER A 30 1.76 15.92 16.19
C SER A 30 3.16 15.31 16.05
N LEU A 31 3.53 14.82 14.86
CA LEU A 31 4.89 14.35 14.57
C LEU A 31 5.89 15.51 14.48
N LEU A 32 5.53 16.66 13.91
CA LEU A 32 6.35 17.87 13.84
C LEU A 32 6.62 18.44 15.24
N GLU A 33 5.61 18.47 16.11
CA GLU A 33 5.78 18.85 17.52
C GLU A 33 6.72 17.90 18.26
N ALA A 34 6.60 16.59 18.01
CA ALA A 34 7.45 15.58 18.63
C ALA A 34 8.89 15.54 18.07
N HIS A 35 9.10 16.05 16.85
CA HIS A 35 10.39 16.07 16.16
C HIS A 35 10.64 17.46 15.52
N PRO A 36 10.90 18.50 16.33
CA PRO A 36 10.99 19.87 15.83
C PRO A 36 12.11 20.03 14.80
N VAL A 37 11.77 20.62 13.66
CA VAL A 37 12.69 20.85 12.55
C VAL A 37 13.50 22.12 12.81
N HIS A 38 14.82 22.03 12.70
CA HIS A 38 15.77 23.12 12.82
C HIS A 38 16.64 23.18 11.56
N PRO A 39 16.16 23.81 10.46
CA PRO A 39 16.86 23.81 9.19
C PRO A 39 18.21 24.50 9.28
N ARG A 40 19.25 23.87 8.73
CA ARG A 40 20.60 24.43 8.68
C ARG A 40 21.35 23.94 7.46
N ILE A 41 21.89 24.87 6.68
CA ILE A 41 22.74 24.54 5.53
C ILE A 41 24.10 24.03 6.06
N SER A 42 24.57 22.90 5.51
CA SER A 42 25.91 22.36 5.74
C SER A 42 26.53 21.93 4.41
N GLY A 43 27.85 21.86 4.40
CA GLY A 43 28.63 21.43 3.25
C GLY A 43 30.09 21.32 3.67
N HIS A 44 30.81 20.40 3.02
CA HIS A 44 32.22 20.11 3.33
C HIS A 44 33.18 20.60 2.23
N GLU A 45 32.69 20.79 1.00
CA GLU A 45 33.44 21.23 -0.17
C GLU A 45 32.62 22.24 -0.97
N SER A 46 33.28 23.05 -1.81
CA SER A 46 32.61 24.02 -2.67
C SER A 46 31.58 23.33 -3.58
N GLY A 47 30.29 23.53 -3.29
CA GLY A 47 29.18 23.02 -4.09
C GLY A 47 28.37 21.88 -3.46
N ASN A 48 28.83 21.26 -2.37
CA ASN A 48 28.09 20.18 -1.70
C ASN A 48 27.20 20.70 -0.56
N TRP A 49 26.32 21.66 -0.88
CA TRP A 49 25.39 22.24 0.08
C TRP A 49 24.16 21.34 0.26
N HIS A 50 23.85 20.99 1.50
CA HIS A 50 22.66 20.22 1.86
C HIS A 50 22.06 20.77 3.16
N ILE A 51 20.76 20.50 3.36
CA ILE A 51 20.03 20.94 4.54
C ILE A 51 20.06 19.82 5.58
N HIS A 52 20.56 20.16 6.76
CA HIS A 52 20.23 19.44 7.98
C HIS A 52 18.94 19.97 8.59
N VAL A 53 18.21 19.11 9.27
CA VAL A 53 16.87 19.40 9.81
C VAL A 53 16.82 19.34 11.33
N THR A 54 17.95 19.09 11.99
CA THR A 54 18.08 19.12 13.45
C THR A 54 19.34 19.87 13.89
N SER A 55 19.45 20.10 15.21
CA SER A 55 20.61 20.74 15.84
C SER A 55 21.91 19.94 15.60
N ARG A 56 23.06 20.63 15.62
CA ARG A 56 24.38 19.97 15.50
C ARG A 56 24.55 18.90 16.60
N GLY A 57 25.07 17.74 16.23
CA GLY A 57 25.31 16.64 17.17
C GLY A 57 24.07 15.80 17.50
N SER A 58 22.93 16.07 16.87
CA SER A 58 21.74 15.21 17.00
C SER A 58 22.02 13.80 16.49
N ALA A 59 21.33 12.82 17.09
CA ALA A 59 21.41 11.44 16.61
C ALA A 59 20.89 11.33 15.17
N VAL A 60 21.50 10.44 14.37
CA VAL A 60 21.09 10.16 12.98
C VAL A 60 19.61 9.80 12.87
N SER A 61 19.06 9.12 13.89
CA SER A 61 17.64 8.78 13.94
C SER A 61 16.73 9.99 14.11
N ALA A 62 17.17 11.03 14.84
CA ALA A 62 16.43 12.27 14.99
C ALA A 62 16.43 13.06 13.67
N GLU A 63 17.58 13.13 13.01
CA GLU A 63 17.73 13.76 11.69
C GLU A 63 16.82 13.09 10.65
N TYR A 64 16.83 11.76 10.60
CA TYR A 64 16.00 10.99 9.68
C TYR A 64 14.50 11.21 9.93
N LEU A 65 14.06 11.17 11.19
CA LEU A 65 12.64 11.34 11.52
C LEU A 65 12.15 12.76 11.25
N ALA A 66 12.89 13.78 11.70
CA ALA A 66 12.55 15.17 11.42
C ALA A 66 12.50 15.44 9.90
N GLY A 67 13.45 14.89 9.14
CA GLY A 67 13.49 15.03 7.69
C GLY A 67 12.33 14.33 6.99
N ALA A 68 11.99 13.11 7.41
CA ALA A 68 10.86 12.38 6.88
C ALA A 68 9.53 13.12 7.15
N VAL A 69 9.31 13.58 8.39
CA VAL A 69 8.10 14.31 8.77
C VAL A 69 8.00 15.63 8.00
N TRP A 70 9.10 16.38 7.91
CA TRP A 70 9.11 17.64 7.16
C TRP A 70 8.82 17.41 5.67
N GLY A 71 9.49 16.45 5.04
CA GLY A 71 9.28 16.13 3.63
C GLY A 71 7.86 15.68 3.32
N LEU A 72 7.26 14.84 4.18
CA LEU A 72 5.85 14.44 4.03
C LEU A 72 4.87 15.60 4.23
N SER A 73 5.19 16.53 5.13
CA SER A 73 4.37 17.73 5.34
C SER A 73 4.40 18.63 4.11
N VAL A 74 5.58 18.86 3.53
CA VAL A 74 5.73 19.60 2.27
C VAL A 74 4.98 18.90 1.15
N TRP A 75 5.11 17.58 1.02
CA TRP A 75 4.39 16.80 0.01
C TRP A 75 2.86 16.92 0.17
N LEU A 76 2.34 16.83 1.40
CA LEU A 76 0.91 16.99 1.65
C LEU A 76 0.43 18.37 1.23
N CYS A 77 1.17 19.43 1.57
CA CYS A 77 0.80 20.80 1.19
C CYS A 77 0.81 21.01 -0.33
N GLU A 78 1.71 20.36 -1.06
CA GLU A 78 1.84 20.52 -2.51
C GLU A 78 0.84 19.67 -3.29
N TYR A 79 0.56 18.44 -2.84
CA TYR A 79 -0.21 17.47 -3.64
C TYR A 79 -1.43 16.86 -2.96
N GLY A 80 -1.66 17.15 -1.67
CA GLY A 80 -2.72 16.56 -0.87
C GLY A 80 -2.41 15.13 -0.39
N SER A 81 -3.22 14.66 0.55
CA SER A 81 -3.06 13.34 1.19
C SER A 81 -3.42 12.16 0.29
N ALA A 82 -4.17 12.41 -0.79
CA ALA A 82 -4.63 11.39 -1.74
C ALA A 82 -3.50 10.67 -2.48
N ARG A 83 -2.26 11.18 -2.43
CA ARG A 83 -1.06 10.54 -3.00
C ARG A 83 -0.28 9.70 -1.99
N PHE A 84 -0.74 9.62 -0.75
CA PHE A 84 -0.18 8.69 0.22
C PHE A 84 -0.82 7.32 0.03
N GLY A 85 -0.03 6.34 -0.40
CA GLY A 85 -0.50 5.01 -0.73
C GLY A 85 0.00 3.92 0.20
N VAL A 86 -0.82 2.90 0.40
CA VAL A 86 -0.43 1.61 0.98
C VAL A 86 -0.40 0.58 -0.15
N CYS A 87 0.67 -0.21 -0.23
CA CYS A 87 0.86 -1.18 -1.30
C CYS A 87 -0.29 -2.21 -1.33
N ALA A 88 -0.98 -2.30 -2.47
CA ALA A 88 -2.10 -3.24 -2.68
C ALA A 88 -1.69 -4.71 -2.79
N ASP A 89 -0.44 -5.05 -2.48
CA ASP A 89 0.02 -6.43 -2.40
C ASP A 89 0.03 -6.84 -0.93
N ASP A 90 -0.90 -7.71 -0.54
CA ASP A 90 -1.15 -8.13 0.85
C ASP A 90 0.08 -8.70 1.57
N ARG A 91 1.11 -9.10 0.81
CA ARG A 91 2.35 -9.66 1.36
C ARG A 91 3.42 -8.60 1.63
N CYS A 92 3.21 -7.35 1.22
CA CYS A 92 4.22 -6.31 1.26
C CYS A 92 4.10 -5.41 2.48
N GLY A 93 2.91 -4.88 2.74
CA GLY A 93 2.67 -3.88 3.78
C GLY A 93 3.40 -2.54 3.58
N ASN A 94 4.22 -2.32 2.55
CA ASN A 94 4.93 -1.04 2.37
C ASN A 94 4.00 0.11 2.00
N VAL A 95 4.45 1.34 2.25
CA VAL A 95 3.79 2.58 1.84
C VAL A 95 4.54 3.22 0.67
N TYR A 96 3.91 4.14 -0.05
CA TYR A 96 4.52 4.89 -1.15
C TYR A 96 3.89 6.27 -1.35
N LEU A 97 4.64 7.16 -1.99
CA LEU A 97 4.12 8.40 -2.56
C LEU A 97 3.76 8.16 -4.03
N ASP A 98 2.54 8.51 -4.42
CA ASP A 98 2.10 8.41 -5.81
C ASP A 98 2.59 9.60 -6.62
N THR A 99 3.66 9.39 -7.39
CA THR A 99 4.24 10.35 -8.33
C THR A 99 3.64 10.24 -9.74
N SER A 100 2.62 9.40 -9.97
CA SER A 100 1.97 9.24 -11.28
C SER A 100 1.14 10.47 -11.63
N SER A 101 1.02 10.78 -12.92
CA SER A 101 0.29 11.95 -13.39
C SER A 101 -1.18 11.94 -12.99
N ASN A 102 -1.82 10.77 -12.98
CA ASN A 102 -3.25 10.57 -12.75
C ASN A 102 -3.59 9.94 -11.39
N ASN A 103 -2.66 9.90 -10.44
CA ASN A 103 -2.85 9.34 -9.10
C ASN A 103 -3.47 7.92 -9.13
N CYS A 104 -2.93 7.04 -9.98
CA CYS A 104 -3.46 5.69 -10.20
C CYS A 104 -2.53 4.58 -9.71
N ARG A 105 -1.39 4.91 -9.10
CA ARG A 105 -0.44 3.91 -8.63
C ARG A 105 -1.10 3.11 -7.52
N ARG A 106 -0.99 1.78 -7.59
CA ARG A 106 -1.53 0.84 -6.60
C ARG A 106 -0.47 0.05 -5.84
N PHE A 107 0.77 0.03 -6.34
CA PHE A 107 1.85 -0.80 -5.80
C PHE A 107 3.09 0.03 -5.49
N CYS A 108 3.77 -0.29 -4.40
CA CYS A 108 4.99 0.43 -4.00
C CYS A 108 6.17 0.23 -4.96
N SER A 109 6.14 -0.80 -5.81
CA SER A 109 7.19 -1.08 -6.79
C SER A 109 6.69 -1.97 -7.93
N GLU A 110 7.43 -2.00 -9.04
CA GLU A 110 7.19 -2.92 -10.16
C GLU A 110 7.25 -4.40 -9.74
N ARG A 111 8.12 -4.72 -8.76
CA ARG A 111 8.22 -6.07 -8.20
C ARG A 111 6.90 -6.49 -7.54
N CYS A 112 6.27 -5.61 -6.76
CA CYS A 112 4.97 -5.89 -6.14
C CYS A 112 3.86 -5.96 -7.19
N ALA A 113 3.86 -5.07 -8.18
CA ALA A 113 2.89 -5.11 -9.28
C ALA A 113 2.95 -6.44 -10.05
N THR A 114 4.16 -6.85 -10.48
CA THR A 114 4.38 -8.12 -11.21
C THR A 114 3.96 -9.32 -10.37
N ARG A 115 4.34 -9.36 -9.07
CA ARG A 115 3.97 -10.45 -8.16
C ARG A 115 2.44 -10.60 -8.07
N SER A 116 1.74 -9.49 -7.86
CA SER A 116 0.28 -9.48 -7.77
C SER A 116 -0.39 -9.90 -9.09
N HIS A 117 0.09 -9.41 -10.24
CA HIS A 117 -0.44 -9.79 -11.55
C HIS A 117 -0.24 -11.28 -11.87
N VAL A 118 0.94 -11.84 -11.56
CA VAL A 118 1.23 -13.27 -11.76
C VAL A 118 0.34 -14.13 -10.87
N ALA A 119 0.17 -13.77 -9.59
CA ALA A 119 -0.72 -14.49 -8.68
C ALA A 119 -2.16 -14.49 -9.20
N ALA A 120 -2.67 -13.33 -9.64
CA ALA A 120 -4.01 -13.22 -10.21
C ALA A 120 -4.17 -14.03 -11.52
N HIS A 121 -3.16 -14.02 -12.39
CA HIS A 121 -3.15 -14.84 -13.61
C HIS A 121 -3.21 -16.34 -13.30
N ARG A 122 -2.41 -16.80 -12.34
CA ARG A 122 -2.41 -18.21 -11.90
C ARG A 122 -3.74 -18.62 -11.28
N ALA A 123 -4.34 -17.75 -10.48
CA ALA A 123 -5.67 -17.99 -9.88
C ALA A 123 -6.75 -18.15 -10.95
N ARG A 124 -6.78 -17.25 -11.97
CA ARG A 124 -7.71 -17.35 -13.10
C ARG A 124 -7.52 -18.65 -13.90
N LYS A 125 -6.27 -19.05 -14.18
CA LYS A 125 -6.00 -20.33 -14.86
C LYS A 125 -6.47 -21.53 -14.06
N LYS A 126 -6.23 -21.56 -12.74
CA LYS A 126 -6.70 -22.64 -11.86
C LYS A 126 -8.23 -22.70 -11.81
N ALA A 127 -8.90 -21.55 -11.75
CA ALA A 127 -10.36 -21.46 -11.76
C ALA A 127 -10.94 -22.02 -13.07
N ALA A 128 -10.41 -21.61 -14.22
CA ALA A 128 -10.84 -22.12 -15.53
C ALA A 128 -10.69 -23.65 -15.63
N VAL A 129 -9.56 -24.21 -15.17
CA VAL A 129 -9.34 -25.67 -15.13
C VAL A 129 -10.35 -26.36 -14.22
N THR A 130 -10.65 -25.76 -13.07
CA THR A 130 -11.62 -26.31 -12.10
C THR A 130 -13.04 -26.28 -12.68
N GLU A 131 -13.41 -25.22 -13.37
CA GLU A 131 -14.71 -25.05 -14.02
C GLU A 131 -14.91 -26.03 -15.19
N LEU A 132 -13.87 -26.21 -16.01
CA LEU A 132 -13.84 -27.24 -17.07
C LEU A 132 -14.04 -28.63 -16.48
N ALA A 133 -13.31 -28.98 -15.43
CA ALA A 133 -13.43 -30.28 -14.76
C ALA A 133 -14.83 -30.49 -14.14
N ALA A 134 -15.43 -29.44 -13.59
CA ALA A 134 -16.79 -29.47 -13.04
C ALA A 134 -17.85 -29.67 -14.15
N HIS A 135 -17.72 -28.96 -15.27
CA HIS A 135 -18.59 -29.13 -16.45
C HIS A 135 -18.52 -30.54 -17.02
N SER A 136 -17.30 -31.10 -17.19
CA SER A 136 -17.14 -32.47 -17.68
C SER A 136 -17.76 -33.51 -16.75
N LYS A 137 -17.64 -33.35 -15.42
CA LYS A 137 -18.30 -34.24 -14.44
C LYS A 137 -19.81 -34.14 -14.46
N ALA A 138 -20.37 -32.94 -14.69
CA ALA A 138 -21.81 -32.75 -14.79
C ALA A 138 -22.39 -33.43 -16.04
N GLN A 139 -21.67 -33.38 -17.17
CA GLN A 139 -22.04 -34.05 -18.42
C GLN A 139 -21.96 -35.59 -18.32
N LEU A 140 -21.07 -36.14 -17.49
CA LEU A 140 -20.93 -37.59 -17.31
C LEU A 140 -21.93 -38.22 -16.32
N LYS A 141 -22.84 -37.47 -15.68
CA LYS A 141 -23.86 -38.07 -14.80
C LYS A 141 -24.78 -38.96 -15.64
N PRO A 142 -24.86 -40.28 -15.37
CA PRO A 142 -25.75 -41.16 -16.12
C PRO A 142 -27.20 -40.74 -15.90
N ALA A 143 -27.99 -40.73 -16.98
CA ALA A 143 -29.44 -40.59 -16.88
C ALA A 143 -29.96 -41.76 -16.04
N VAL A 144 -30.49 -41.48 -14.84
CA VAL A 144 -31.20 -42.48 -14.04
C VAL A 144 -32.37 -42.96 -14.89
N PRO A 145 -32.48 -44.26 -15.24
CA PRO A 145 -33.64 -44.75 -15.97
C PRO A 145 -34.84 -44.60 -15.05
N GLN A 146 -35.80 -43.74 -15.43
CA GLN A 146 -37.08 -43.67 -14.76
C GLN A 146 -37.78 -45.01 -14.96
N GLN A 147 -37.80 -45.83 -13.91
CA GLN A 147 -38.58 -47.06 -13.91
C GLN A 147 -40.04 -46.66 -14.01
N SER A 148 -40.65 -46.88 -15.18
CA SER A 148 -42.09 -46.72 -15.37
C SER A 148 -42.79 -47.76 -14.52
N THR A 149 -43.43 -47.32 -13.43
CA THR A 149 -44.36 -48.16 -12.68
C THR A 149 -45.59 -48.40 -13.56
N LEU A 150 -45.66 -49.60 -14.15
CA LEU A 150 -46.87 -50.12 -14.77
C LEU A 150 -47.92 -50.32 -13.66
N THR A 151 -48.97 -49.51 -13.70
CA THR A 151 -50.17 -49.69 -12.88
C THR A 151 -50.90 -50.97 -13.32
N PRO A 152 -51.34 -51.87 -12.42
CA PRO A 152 -52.11 -53.03 -12.83
C PRO A 152 -53.54 -52.59 -13.17
N VAL A 153 -54.04 -53.03 -14.33
CA VAL A 153 -55.45 -52.93 -14.70
C VAL A 153 -56.21 -54.03 -13.95
N GLY A 154 -57.18 -53.62 -13.14
CA GLY A 154 -58.20 -54.47 -12.52
C GLY A 154 -59.57 -53.95 -12.89
#